data_AF-E4SCK1-F1
#
_entry.id   AF-E4SCK1-F1
#
_cell.length_a   1.000
_cell.length_b   1.000
_cell.length_c   1.000
_cell.angle_alpha   90.00
_cell.angle_beta   90.00
_cell.angle_gamma   90.00
#
_symmetry.space_group_name_H-M   'P 1'
#
loop_
_entity.id
_entity.type
_entity.pdbx_description
1 polymer ?
#
loop_
_entity_poly.entity_id
_entity_poly.type
_entity_poly.pdbx_seq_one_letter_code
_entity_poly.pdbx_strand_id
1 'polypeptide(L)'
;MKLEEIIDKAKSVIPEPKSLRAQLFEDCRKKFEEKKDFEYLLRFIDERGLEIFRKYEQKAFLLALQLFFENKFKDKQETEKVLEKWKNIIQTKGTTEFIRLLSKELNEAIEIIRLLEKSIGQMRKARAGVQFQESIKFLLSLYGIKSEIPTNNEDKQRLGYIDIVVPSVAEAFTKPDKCFFITCKRTLRERWRQEVPQATVNQRFYFVTLDLDVTLNKICEFQEKKLIIYLPTESYNKIVEESKDGKKPINVSYIRPLGELVTDLKN
;
A
#
# COMPACT_ATOMS: atom_id res chain seq x y z
N MET A 1 24.67 17.35 -13.14
CA MET A 1 23.39 16.63 -13.07
C MET A 1 22.50 17.40 -12.13
N LYS A 2 21.29 17.76 -12.57
CA LYS A 2 20.33 18.45 -11.70
C LYS A 2 19.76 17.48 -10.68
N LEU A 3 19.24 17.98 -9.55
CA LEU A 3 18.71 17.15 -8.47
C LEU A 3 17.58 16.23 -8.95
N GLU A 4 16.72 16.74 -9.84
CA GLU A 4 15.62 15.98 -10.43
C GLU A 4 16.11 14.77 -11.23
N GLU A 5 17.18 14.94 -12.01
CA GLU A 5 17.80 13.87 -12.79
C GLU A 5 18.39 12.77 -11.88
N ILE A 6 18.94 13.15 -10.72
CA ILE A 6 19.43 12.20 -9.71
C ILE A 6 18.26 11.36 -9.18
N ILE A 7 17.17 12.01 -8.81
CA ILE A 7 15.98 11.37 -8.24
C ILE A 7 15.36 10.39 -9.23
N ASP A 8 15.21 10.78 -10.49
CA ASP A 8 14.60 9.92 -11.51
C ASP A 8 15.48 8.70 -11.83
N LYS A 9 16.80 8.88 -11.95
CA LYS A 9 17.73 7.75 -12.07
C LYS A 9 17.67 6.83 -10.86
N ALA A 10 17.66 7.39 -9.65
CA ALA A 10 17.56 6.61 -8.42
C ALA A 10 16.28 5.77 -8.36
N LYS A 11 15.14 6.34 -8.75
CA LYS A 11 13.85 5.63 -8.78
C LYS A 11 13.80 4.52 -9.82
N SER A 12 14.55 4.63 -10.92
CA SER A 12 14.54 3.63 -12.00
C SER A 12 14.96 2.23 -11.55
N VAL A 13 15.68 2.10 -10.43
CA VAL A 13 16.05 0.81 -9.84
C VAL A 13 14.88 0.07 -9.20
N ILE A 14 13.76 0.76 -8.94
CA ILE A 14 12.55 0.18 -8.35
C ILE A 14 11.73 -0.44 -9.48
N PRO A 15 11.61 -1.78 -9.54
CA PRO A 15 10.95 -2.46 -10.66
C PRO A 15 9.48 -2.10 -10.77
N GLU A 16 8.91 -2.29 -11.96
CA GLU A 16 7.48 -2.10 -12.18
C GLU A 16 6.64 -3.06 -11.33
N PRO A 17 5.48 -2.63 -10.78
CA PRO A 17 4.67 -3.45 -9.86
C PRO A 17 4.31 -4.84 -10.43
N LYS A 18 4.02 -4.91 -11.73
CA LYS A 18 3.66 -6.16 -12.40
C LYS A 18 4.77 -7.21 -12.33
N SER A 19 6.03 -6.80 -12.39
CA SER A 19 7.18 -7.72 -12.33
C SER A 19 7.34 -8.34 -10.94
N LEU A 20 7.13 -7.54 -9.88
CA LEU A 20 7.23 -8.00 -8.49
C LEU A 20 6.06 -8.93 -8.11
N ARG A 21 4.88 -8.71 -8.70
CA ARG A 21 3.68 -9.51 -8.43
C ARG A 21 3.80 -10.96 -8.82
N ALA A 22 4.43 -11.26 -9.94
CA ALA A 22 4.50 -12.63 -10.45
C ALA A 22 5.17 -13.58 -9.45
N GLN A 23 6.33 -13.19 -8.91
CA GLN A 23 7.03 -13.97 -7.89
C GLN A 23 6.21 -14.06 -6.60
N LEU A 24 5.61 -12.95 -6.17
CA LEU A 24 4.84 -12.88 -4.93
C LEU A 24 3.61 -13.79 -4.97
N PHE A 25 2.92 -13.86 -6.10
CA PHE A 25 1.75 -14.72 -6.30
C PHE A 25 2.13 -16.20 -6.38
N GLU A 26 3.29 -16.51 -6.96
CA GLU A 26 3.81 -17.88 -6.97
C GLU A 26 4.18 -18.35 -5.55
N ASP A 27 4.86 -17.52 -4.77
CA ASP A 27 5.15 -17.82 -3.36
C ASP A 27 3.85 -18.01 -2.56
N CYS A 28 2.83 -17.19 -2.82
CA CYS A 28 1.54 -17.32 -2.17
C CYS A 28 0.77 -18.58 -2.58
N ARG A 29 0.89 -19.04 -3.84
CA ARG A 29 0.26 -20.29 -4.31
C ARG A 29 0.75 -21.49 -3.49
N LYS A 30 2.05 -21.56 -3.23
CA LYS A 30 2.65 -22.59 -2.37
C LYS A 30 2.08 -22.52 -0.95
N LYS A 31 1.96 -21.31 -0.39
CA LYS A 31 1.34 -21.10 0.94
C LYS A 31 -0.14 -21.48 0.98
N PHE A 32 -0.88 -21.27 -0.10
CA PHE A 32 -2.28 -21.67 -0.20
C PHE A 32 -2.46 -23.19 -0.16
N GLU A 33 -1.51 -23.96 -0.70
CA GLU A 33 -1.51 -25.43 -0.61
C GLU A 33 -1.29 -25.90 0.85
N GLU A 34 -0.47 -25.19 1.61
CA GLU A 34 -0.23 -25.47 3.03
C GLU A 34 -1.43 -25.07 3.92
N LYS A 35 -2.00 -23.89 3.70
CA LYS A 35 -3.07 -23.33 4.53
C LYS A 35 -4.05 -22.49 3.70
N LYS A 36 -5.28 -23.00 3.56
CA LYS A 36 -6.37 -22.35 2.81
C LYS A 36 -7.12 -21.29 3.63
N ASP A 37 -6.39 -20.33 4.20
CA ASP A 37 -6.94 -19.26 5.02
C ASP A 37 -6.78 -17.90 4.32
N PHE A 38 -7.89 -17.23 4.01
CA PHE A 38 -7.88 -16.04 3.16
C PHE A 38 -7.17 -14.85 3.82
N GLU A 39 -7.46 -14.59 5.09
CA GLU A 39 -6.84 -13.47 5.83
C GLU A 39 -5.34 -13.68 5.96
N TYR A 40 -4.91 -14.89 6.34
CA TYR A 40 -3.50 -15.25 6.45
C TYR A 40 -2.75 -15.03 5.13
N LEU A 41 -3.30 -15.50 4.02
CA LEU A 41 -2.67 -15.37 2.71
C LEU A 41 -2.63 -13.92 2.23
N LEU A 42 -3.68 -13.14 2.49
CA LEU A 42 -3.71 -11.73 2.13
C LEU A 42 -2.66 -10.93 2.91
N ARG A 43 -2.50 -11.19 4.21
CA ARG A 43 -1.42 -10.61 5.02
C ARG A 43 -0.05 -11.03 4.52
N PHE A 44 0.14 -12.32 4.22
CA PHE A 44 1.39 -12.83 3.68
C PHE A 44 1.81 -12.07 2.40
N ILE A 45 0.88 -11.91 1.44
CA ILE A 45 1.14 -11.14 0.21
C ILE A 45 1.51 -9.68 0.54
N ASP A 46 0.74 -9.02 1.41
CA ASP A 46 0.94 -7.61 1.75
C ASP A 46 2.31 -7.35 2.41
N GLU A 47 2.66 -8.16 3.42
CA GLU A 47 3.91 -8.06 4.16
C GLU A 47 5.12 -8.35 3.28
N ARG A 48 5.07 -9.45 2.51
CA ARG A 48 6.15 -9.84 1.61
C ARG A 48 6.33 -8.83 0.48
N GLY A 49 5.23 -8.31 -0.07
CA GLY A 49 5.26 -7.25 -1.07
C GLY A 49 5.94 -5.97 -0.55
N LEU A 50 5.64 -5.56 0.69
CA LEU A 50 6.28 -4.42 1.34
C LEU A 50 7.78 -4.67 1.60
N GLU A 51 8.16 -5.87 2.05
CA GLU A 51 9.56 -6.23 2.27
C GLU A 51 10.38 -6.12 0.97
N ILE A 52 9.85 -6.67 -0.14
CA ILE A 52 10.50 -6.58 -1.45
C ILE A 52 10.64 -5.12 -1.88
N PHE A 53 9.57 -4.31 -1.75
CA PHE A 53 9.61 -2.90 -2.11
C PHE A 53 10.68 -2.13 -1.32
N ARG A 54 10.77 -2.36 0.00
CA ARG A 54 11.75 -1.71 0.88
C ARG A 54 13.20 -2.01 0.47
N LYS A 55 13.49 -3.23 -0.03
CA LYS A 55 14.83 -3.56 -0.55
C LYS A 55 15.21 -2.69 -1.75
N TYR A 56 14.26 -2.40 -2.64
CA TYR A 56 14.51 -1.52 -3.78
C TYR A 56 14.54 -0.04 -3.41
N GLU A 57 13.74 0.37 -2.44
CA GLU A 57 13.82 1.71 -1.86
C GLU A 57 15.21 1.99 -1.28
N GLN A 58 15.76 1.07 -0.49
CA GLN A 58 17.13 1.19 0.02
C GLN A 58 18.17 1.34 -1.11
N LYS A 59 18.04 0.53 -2.18
CA LYS A 59 18.90 0.66 -3.37
C LYS A 59 18.76 2.02 -4.04
N ALA A 60 17.55 2.57 -4.12
CA ALA A 60 17.30 3.89 -4.69
C ALA A 60 17.97 5.00 -3.86
N PHE A 61 17.85 4.94 -2.52
CA PHE A 61 18.53 5.90 -1.63
C PHE A 61 20.05 5.85 -1.76
N LEU A 62 20.63 4.65 -1.77
CA LEU A 62 22.07 4.48 -1.96
C LEU A 62 22.54 5.03 -3.30
N LEU A 63 21.82 4.72 -4.38
CA LEU A 63 22.15 5.24 -5.72
C LEU A 63 22.03 6.76 -5.79
N ALA A 64 21.02 7.36 -5.17
CA ALA A 64 20.87 8.81 -5.14
C ALA A 64 22.03 9.50 -4.43
N LEU A 65 22.48 8.96 -3.29
CA LEU A 65 23.63 9.48 -2.57
C LEU A 65 24.92 9.32 -3.38
N GLN A 66 25.13 8.16 -4.00
CA GLN A 66 26.27 7.93 -4.86
C GLN A 66 26.32 8.96 -6.01
N LEU A 67 25.23 9.09 -6.76
CA LEU A 67 25.11 10.03 -7.87
C LEU A 67 25.27 11.49 -7.42
N PHE A 68 24.81 11.83 -6.21
CA PHE A 68 24.99 13.16 -5.63
C PHE A 68 26.47 13.46 -5.41
N PHE A 69 27.19 12.57 -4.73
CA PHE A 69 28.61 12.78 -4.43
C PHE A 69 29.47 12.72 -5.69
N GLU A 70 29.18 11.81 -6.62
CA GLU A 70 29.85 11.77 -7.93
C GLU A 70 29.67 13.09 -8.69
N ASN A 71 28.49 13.71 -8.60
CA ASN A 71 28.23 15.00 -9.22
C ASN A 71 28.89 16.16 -8.48
N LYS A 72 28.90 16.15 -7.14
CA LYS A 72 29.54 17.17 -6.29
C LYS A 72 31.06 17.17 -6.46
N PHE A 73 31.66 15.99 -6.56
CA PHE A 73 33.10 15.78 -6.71
C PHE A 73 33.53 15.49 -8.16
N LYS A 74 32.75 15.97 -9.14
CA LYS A 74 33.04 15.75 -10.55
C LYS A 74 34.29 16.51 -11.02
N ASP A 75 34.53 17.69 -10.47
CA ASP A 75 35.71 18.50 -10.78
C ASP A 75 36.90 18.03 -9.93
N LYS A 76 37.96 17.57 -10.60
CA LYS A 76 39.14 17.02 -9.94
C LYS A 76 39.89 18.06 -9.12
N GLN A 77 40.06 19.28 -9.63
CA GLN A 77 40.79 20.34 -8.92
C GLN A 77 40.03 20.78 -7.68
N GLU A 78 38.71 20.94 -7.79
CA GLU A 78 37.88 21.33 -6.65
C GLU A 78 37.82 20.21 -5.59
N THR A 79 37.77 18.96 -6.03
CA THR A 79 37.82 17.79 -5.14
C THR A 79 39.12 17.71 -4.37
N GLU A 80 40.27 17.91 -5.03
CA GLU A 80 41.59 17.92 -4.38
C GLU A 80 41.67 19.00 -3.28
N LYS A 81 41.16 20.21 -3.54
CA LYS A 81 41.09 21.27 -2.52
C LYS A 81 40.24 20.88 -1.32
N VAL A 82 39.08 20.25 -1.55
CA VAL A 82 38.20 19.80 -0.46
C VAL A 82 38.87 18.72 0.37
N LEU A 83 39.52 17.74 -0.27
CA LEU A 83 40.24 16.67 0.41
C LEU A 83 41.41 17.22 1.24
N GLU A 84 42.18 18.16 0.71
CA GLU A 84 43.29 18.77 1.45
C GLU A 84 42.79 19.59 2.65
N LYS A 85 41.69 20.33 2.49
CA LYS A 85 41.00 21.03 3.59
C LYS A 85 40.59 20.03 4.68
N TRP A 86 39.99 18.91 4.31
CA TRP A 86 39.56 17.88 5.27
C TRP A 86 40.76 17.26 5.99
N LYS A 87 41.82 16.93 5.27
CA LYS A 87 43.07 16.39 5.82
C LYS A 87 43.71 17.33 6.82
N ASN A 88 43.81 18.62 6.49
CA ASN A 88 44.35 19.64 7.38
C ASN A 88 43.53 19.74 8.68
N ILE A 89 42.20 19.74 8.61
CA ILE A 89 41.34 19.80 9.79
C ILE A 89 41.57 18.60 10.71
N ILE A 90 41.64 17.39 10.14
CA ILE A 90 41.91 16.18 10.92
C ILE A 90 43.27 16.30 11.64
N GLN A 91 44.29 16.79 10.94
CA GLN A 91 45.65 16.92 11.47
C GLN A 91 45.80 18.04 12.53
N THR A 92 45.09 19.15 12.38
CA THR A 92 45.29 20.35 13.22
C THR A 92 44.24 20.55 14.30
N LYS A 93 43.00 20.13 14.06
CA LYS A 93 41.85 20.35 14.96
C LYS A 93 41.23 19.07 15.50
N GLY A 94 41.69 17.91 15.00
CA GLY A 94 41.24 16.60 15.44
C GLY A 94 39.87 16.18 14.89
N THR A 95 39.47 14.96 15.24
CA THR A 95 38.30 14.26 14.68
C THR A 95 36.98 14.97 14.95
N THR A 96 36.80 15.59 16.12
CA THR A 96 35.55 16.25 16.51
C THR A 96 35.20 17.39 15.56
N GLU A 97 36.18 18.24 15.24
CA GLU A 97 35.97 19.38 14.35
C GLU A 97 35.78 18.94 12.89
N PHE A 98 36.46 17.86 12.48
CA PHE A 98 36.23 17.24 11.18
C PHE A 98 34.78 16.74 11.04
N ILE A 99 34.26 16.02 12.04
CA ILE A 99 32.85 15.53 12.04
C ILE A 99 31.87 16.71 11.94
N ARG A 100 32.11 17.80 12.67
CA ARG A 100 31.27 19.00 12.61
C ARG A 100 31.24 19.61 11.20
N LEU A 101 32.40 19.75 10.57
CA LEU A 101 32.50 20.27 9.20
C LEU A 101 31.84 19.34 8.20
N LEU A 102 32.15 18.05 8.24
CA LEU A 102 31.56 17.04 7.37
C LEU A 102 30.04 17.06 7.48
N SER A 103 29.48 17.14 8.69
CA SER A 103 28.03 17.22 8.90
C SER A 103 27.40 18.43 8.21
N LYS A 104 28.09 19.59 8.20
CA LYS A 104 27.63 20.79 7.49
C LYS A 104 27.69 20.61 5.97
N GLU A 105 28.75 20.01 5.46
CA GLU A 105 28.93 19.74 4.02
C GLU A 105 27.94 18.68 3.49
N LEU A 106 27.58 17.72 4.35
CA LEU A 106 26.58 16.68 4.08
C LEU A 106 25.14 17.19 4.19
N ASN A 107 24.92 18.39 4.73
CA ASN A 107 23.59 18.99 4.86
C ASN A 107 22.89 19.14 3.49
N GLU A 108 23.66 19.30 2.41
CA GLU A 108 23.13 19.34 1.04
C GLU A 108 22.51 18.00 0.59
N ALA A 109 23.02 16.87 1.08
CA ALA A 109 22.47 15.55 0.78
C ALA A 109 21.10 15.35 1.44
N ILE A 110 20.79 16.09 2.50
CA ILE A 110 19.48 16.01 3.18
C ILE A 110 18.35 16.39 2.23
N GLU A 111 18.55 17.38 1.37
CA GLU A 111 17.50 17.80 0.44
C GLU A 111 17.18 16.69 -0.57
N ILE A 112 18.20 15.98 -1.07
CA ILE A 112 18.01 14.82 -1.96
C ILE A 112 17.26 13.71 -1.25
N ILE A 113 17.65 13.39 -0.01
CA ILE A 113 16.96 12.37 0.78
C ILE A 113 15.49 12.75 0.98
N ARG A 114 15.20 14.02 1.32
CA ARG A 114 13.83 14.51 1.52
C ARG A 114 12.98 14.43 0.26
N LEU A 115 13.51 14.89 -0.87
CA LEU A 115 12.80 14.85 -2.16
C LEU A 115 12.58 13.42 -2.63
N LEU A 116 13.59 12.55 -2.47
CA LEU A 116 13.48 11.15 -2.81
C LEU A 116 12.47 10.42 -1.92
N GLU A 117 12.52 10.61 -0.60
CA GLU A 117 11.55 10.04 0.35
C GLU A 117 10.13 10.48 0.01
N LYS A 118 9.92 11.77 -0.30
CA LYS A 118 8.62 12.26 -0.76
C LYS A 118 8.17 11.54 -2.03
N SER A 119 9.04 11.43 -3.04
CA SER A 119 8.69 10.79 -4.31
C SER A 119 8.44 9.29 -4.18
N ILE A 120 9.30 8.56 -3.48
CA ILE A 120 9.15 7.11 -3.23
C ILE A 120 7.94 6.88 -2.33
N GLY A 121 7.69 7.72 -1.34
CA GLY A 121 6.51 7.66 -0.48
C GLY A 121 5.19 7.77 -1.26
N GLN A 122 5.12 8.63 -2.29
CA GLN A 122 3.95 8.68 -3.18
C GLN A 122 3.84 7.43 -4.05
N MET A 123 4.95 6.96 -4.61
CA MET A 123 4.99 5.71 -5.37
C MET A 123 4.51 4.52 -4.54
N ARG A 124 4.97 4.41 -3.28
CA ARG A 124 4.57 3.38 -2.33
C ARG A 124 3.06 3.38 -2.09
N LYS A 125 2.45 4.55 -1.88
CA LYS A 125 1.01 4.69 -1.68
C LYS A 125 0.21 4.24 -2.90
N ALA A 126 0.59 4.70 -4.09
CA ALA A 126 -0.09 4.33 -5.34
C ALA A 126 0.02 2.82 -5.60
N ARG A 127 1.22 2.25 -5.43
CA ARG A 127 1.47 0.82 -5.64
C ARG A 127 0.79 -0.06 -4.61
N ALA A 128 0.74 0.34 -3.34
CA ALA A 128 0.08 -0.43 -2.29
C ALA A 128 -1.43 -0.60 -2.56
N GLY A 129 -2.10 0.44 -3.07
CA GLY A 129 -3.53 0.35 -3.43
C GLY A 129 -3.78 -0.67 -4.53
N VAL A 130 -3.06 -0.53 -5.66
CA VAL A 130 -3.16 -1.47 -6.79
C VAL A 130 -2.76 -2.88 -6.39
N GLN A 131 -1.68 -3.03 -5.61
CA GLN A 131 -1.23 -4.32 -5.12
C GLN A 131 -2.32 -5.00 -4.28
N PHE A 132 -2.95 -4.27 -3.37
CA PHE A 132 -3.99 -4.81 -2.51
C PHE A 132 -5.20 -5.35 -3.30
N GLN A 133 -5.68 -4.58 -4.28
CA GLN A 133 -6.75 -5.00 -5.20
C GLN A 133 -6.39 -6.26 -5.98
N GLU A 134 -5.21 -6.26 -6.61
CA GLU A 134 -4.72 -7.42 -7.39
C GLU A 134 -4.51 -8.65 -6.52
N SER A 135 -4.12 -8.46 -5.25
CA SER A 135 -3.89 -9.55 -4.30
C SER A 135 -5.21 -10.21 -3.90
N ILE A 136 -6.26 -9.41 -3.63
CA ILE A 136 -7.61 -9.91 -3.37
C ILE A 136 -8.13 -10.67 -4.59
N LYS A 137 -8.07 -10.09 -5.79
CA LYS A 137 -8.50 -10.76 -7.04
C LYS A 137 -7.77 -12.08 -7.26
N PHE A 138 -6.45 -12.09 -7.07
CA PHE A 138 -5.64 -13.30 -7.17
C PHE A 138 -6.08 -14.36 -6.17
N LEU A 139 -6.25 -14.01 -4.90
CA LEU A 139 -6.71 -14.96 -3.88
C LEU A 139 -8.10 -15.50 -4.20
N LEU A 140 -9.06 -14.64 -4.58
CA LEU A 140 -10.39 -15.08 -5.01
C LEU A 140 -10.31 -16.13 -6.12
N SER A 141 -9.40 -15.96 -7.09
CA SER A 141 -9.18 -16.94 -8.14
C SER A 141 -8.67 -18.29 -7.62
N LEU A 142 -7.82 -18.32 -6.59
CA LEU A 142 -7.37 -19.57 -5.95
C LEU A 142 -8.53 -20.32 -5.28
N TYR A 143 -9.54 -19.58 -4.79
CA TYR A 143 -10.76 -20.15 -4.21
C TYR A 143 -11.84 -20.49 -5.25
N GLY A 144 -11.55 -20.32 -6.54
CA GLY A 144 -12.47 -20.60 -7.66
C GLY A 144 -13.53 -19.52 -7.88
N ILE A 145 -13.38 -18.34 -7.27
CA ILE A 145 -14.32 -17.22 -7.39
C ILE A 145 -13.91 -16.35 -8.58
N LYS A 146 -14.78 -16.28 -9.59
CA LYS A 146 -14.60 -15.37 -10.72
C LYS A 146 -14.72 -13.93 -10.23
N SER A 147 -13.81 -13.06 -10.68
CA SER A 147 -13.84 -11.64 -10.32
C SER A 147 -13.09 -10.81 -11.35
N GLU A 148 -13.46 -9.54 -11.45
CA GLU A 148 -12.90 -8.59 -12.41
C GLU A 148 -12.61 -7.24 -11.76
N ILE A 149 -11.49 -6.62 -12.16
CA ILE A 149 -11.16 -5.23 -11.80
C ILE A 149 -11.55 -4.38 -13.02
N PRO A 150 -12.39 -3.34 -12.86
CA PRO A 150 -12.72 -2.42 -13.95
C PRO A 150 -11.47 -1.74 -14.50
N THR A 151 -11.17 -1.90 -15.79
CA THR A 151 -9.91 -1.39 -16.38
C THR A 151 -10.12 -0.17 -17.28
N ASN A 152 -11.17 -0.15 -18.10
CA ASN A 152 -11.46 0.94 -19.02
C ASN A 152 -12.12 2.14 -18.30
N ASN A 153 -12.13 3.31 -18.94
CA ASN A 153 -12.62 4.55 -18.32
C ASN A 153 -14.14 4.56 -18.16
N GLU A 154 -14.88 3.93 -19.09
CA GLU A 154 -16.34 3.88 -19.05
C GLU A 154 -16.83 3.06 -17.87
N ASP A 155 -16.27 1.87 -17.66
CA ASP A 155 -16.58 0.98 -16.55
C ASP A 155 -16.29 1.66 -15.23
N LYS A 156 -15.13 2.32 -15.10
CA LYS A 156 -14.75 3.09 -13.91
C LYS A 156 -15.70 4.24 -13.64
N GLN A 157 -16.16 4.96 -14.68
CA GLN A 157 -17.11 6.04 -14.51
C GLN A 157 -18.47 5.53 -14.03
N ARG A 158 -18.93 4.38 -14.57
CA ARG A 158 -20.23 3.79 -14.22
C ARG A 158 -20.24 3.09 -12.86
N LEU A 159 -19.15 2.40 -12.52
CA LEU A 159 -18.99 1.68 -11.25
C LEU A 159 -18.45 2.56 -10.13
N GLY A 160 -17.93 3.75 -10.45
CA GLY A 160 -17.40 4.70 -9.48
C GLY A 160 -16.19 4.14 -8.72
N TYR A 161 -16.34 4.00 -7.40
CA TYR A 161 -15.27 3.57 -6.48
C TYR A 161 -15.22 2.06 -6.21
N ILE A 162 -15.86 1.27 -7.07
CA ILE A 162 -15.79 -0.19 -6.98
C ILE A 162 -14.49 -0.66 -7.62
N ASP A 163 -13.69 -1.35 -6.82
CA ASP A 163 -12.37 -1.85 -7.23
C ASP A 163 -12.46 -3.24 -7.87
N ILE A 164 -13.33 -4.10 -7.34
CA ILE A 164 -13.52 -5.47 -7.81
C ILE A 164 -15.02 -5.78 -7.91
N VAL A 165 -15.41 -6.44 -8.99
CA VAL A 165 -16.75 -6.97 -9.20
C VAL A 165 -16.70 -8.49 -9.22
N VAL A 166 -17.67 -9.13 -8.55
CA VAL A 166 -17.88 -10.58 -8.57
C VAL A 166 -19.27 -10.87 -9.14
N PRO A 167 -19.41 -11.66 -10.22
CA PRO A 167 -18.34 -12.38 -10.92
C PRO A 167 -17.65 -11.60 -12.07
N SER A 168 -18.33 -10.63 -12.70
CA SER A 168 -17.80 -9.87 -13.84
C SER A 168 -18.43 -8.48 -13.98
N VAL A 169 -17.73 -7.55 -14.64
CA VAL A 169 -18.24 -6.18 -14.90
C VAL A 169 -19.49 -6.20 -15.78
N ALA A 170 -19.53 -7.07 -16.78
CA ALA A 170 -20.69 -7.23 -17.66
C ALA A 170 -21.95 -7.68 -16.91
N GLU A 171 -21.79 -8.61 -15.96
CA GLU A 171 -22.90 -9.05 -15.11
C GLU A 171 -23.34 -7.94 -14.14
N ALA A 172 -22.42 -7.15 -13.59
CA ALA A 172 -22.78 -6.01 -12.75
C ALA A 172 -23.66 -4.98 -13.47
N PHE A 173 -23.49 -4.78 -14.78
CA PHE A 173 -24.33 -3.86 -15.54
C PHE A 173 -25.68 -4.42 -15.96
N THR A 174 -25.83 -5.74 -16.02
CA THR A 174 -27.05 -6.39 -16.52
C THR A 174 -27.90 -7.00 -15.40
N LYS A 175 -27.26 -7.52 -14.35
CA LYS A 175 -27.85 -8.22 -13.19
C LYS A 175 -27.13 -7.80 -11.90
N PRO A 176 -27.14 -6.51 -11.54
CA PRO A 176 -26.41 -6.01 -10.37
C PRO A 176 -26.84 -6.66 -9.05
N ASP A 177 -28.08 -7.13 -8.95
CA ASP A 177 -28.64 -7.83 -7.79
C ASP A 177 -28.00 -9.22 -7.54
N LYS A 178 -27.34 -9.77 -8.56
CA LYS A 178 -26.62 -11.06 -8.51
C LYS A 178 -25.11 -10.89 -8.36
N CYS A 179 -24.65 -9.66 -8.17
CA CYS A 179 -23.24 -9.33 -8.11
C CYS A 179 -22.84 -8.83 -6.73
N PHE A 180 -21.55 -8.99 -6.42
CA PHE A 180 -20.93 -8.33 -5.29
C PHE A 180 -20.00 -7.24 -5.78
N PHE A 181 -20.05 -6.09 -5.11
CA PHE A 181 -19.26 -4.92 -5.42
C PHE A 181 -18.29 -4.69 -4.27
N ILE A 182 -16.99 -4.80 -4.54
CA ILE A 182 -15.96 -4.77 -3.51
C ILE A 182 -15.11 -3.50 -3.68
N THR A 183 -15.03 -2.71 -2.61
CA THR A 183 -14.05 -1.63 -2.47
C THR A 183 -12.94 -2.08 -1.53
N CYS A 184 -11.69 -1.82 -1.91
CA CYS A 184 -10.51 -2.31 -1.22
C CYS A 184 -9.66 -1.14 -0.71
N LYS A 185 -9.45 -1.05 0.61
CA LYS A 185 -8.51 -0.10 1.19
C LYS A 185 -7.62 -0.77 2.21
N ARG A 186 -6.30 -0.71 2.01
CA ARG A 186 -5.33 -1.26 2.95
C ARG A 186 -5.46 -0.67 4.36
N THR A 187 -5.57 0.66 4.47
CA THR A 187 -5.82 1.37 5.74
C THR A 187 -6.94 2.40 5.59
N LEU A 188 -7.77 2.52 6.62
CA LEU A 188 -8.92 3.40 6.73
C LEU A 188 -8.55 4.67 7.49
N ARG A 189 -8.08 5.68 6.76
CA ARG A 189 -8.03 7.07 7.27
C ARG A 189 -9.36 7.78 7.04
N GLU A 190 -9.43 9.10 7.11
CA GLU A 190 -10.64 9.89 6.77
C GLU A 190 -11.17 9.65 5.33
N ARG A 191 -10.29 9.20 4.42
CA ARG A 191 -10.55 9.06 2.99
C ARG A 191 -11.61 8.03 2.62
N TRP A 192 -11.94 7.08 3.51
CA TRP A 192 -12.97 6.09 3.19
C TRP A 192 -14.32 6.77 2.91
N ARG A 193 -14.64 7.90 3.56
CA ARG A 193 -15.91 8.61 3.39
C ARG A 193 -16.16 9.13 1.97
N GLN A 194 -15.09 9.43 1.23
CA GLN A 194 -15.16 10.00 -0.12
C GLN A 194 -15.42 8.95 -1.20
N GLU A 195 -15.19 7.68 -0.87
CA GLU A 195 -15.02 6.61 -1.85
C GLU A 195 -16.04 5.49 -1.70
N VAL A 196 -17.12 5.72 -0.96
CA VAL A 196 -18.15 4.68 -0.81
C VAL A 196 -19.45 5.09 -1.49
N PRO A 197 -19.90 4.33 -2.51
CA PRO A 197 -21.24 4.49 -3.05
C PRO A 197 -22.29 4.28 -1.97
N GLN A 198 -23.41 5.00 -2.10
CA GLN A 198 -24.58 4.73 -1.27
C GLN A 198 -25.19 3.42 -1.77
N ALA A 199 -25.28 2.40 -0.91
CA ALA A 199 -25.81 1.11 -1.32
C ALA A 199 -27.24 1.26 -1.85
N THR A 200 -27.47 0.85 -3.10
CA THR A 200 -28.82 0.80 -3.67
C THR A 200 -29.54 -0.48 -3.24
N VAL A 201 -30.87 -0.47 -3.33
CA VAL A 201 -31.70 -1.60 -2.91
C VAL A 201 -31.29 -2.86 -3.68
N ASN A 202 -31.07 -3.96 -2.95
CA ASN A 202 -30.68 -5.29 -3.45
C ASN A 202 -29.26 -5.43 -4.04
N GLN A 203 -28.37 -4.44 -3.90
CA GLN A 203 -26.95 -4.58 -4.25
C GLN A 203 -26.09 -4.88 -3.01
N ARG A 204 -25.15 -5.82 -3.13
CA ARG A 204 -24.26 -6.22 -2.03
C ARG A 204 -22.92 -5.49 -2.15
N PHE A 205 -22.73 -4.46 -1.32
CA PHE A 205 -21.50 -3.67 -1.27
C PHE A 205 -20.61 -4.11 -0.10
N TYR A 206 -19.44 -4.63 -0.45
CA TYR A 206 -18.43 -5.13 0.48
C TYR A 206 -17.25 -4.18 0.52
N PHE A 207 -16.74 -3.97 1.73
CA PHE A 207 -15.57 -3.16 1.95
C PHE A 207 -14.50 -4.01 2.62
N VAL A 208 -13.33 -4.15 1.99
CA VAL A 208 -12.25 -5.01 2.47
C VAL A 208 -11.07 -4.17 2.93
N THR A 209 -10.57 -4.44 4.15
CA THR A 209 -9.43 -3.73 4.71
C THR A 209 -8.49 -4.60 5.52
N LEU A 210 -7.24 -4.16 5.65
CA LEU A 210 -6.25 -4.68 6.60
C LEU A 210 -6.02 -3.72 7.79
N ASP A 211 -6.87 -2.71 7.94
CA ASP A 211 -6.73 -1.75 9.04
C ASP A 211 -7.06 -2.39 10.39
N LEU A 212 -6.12 -2.27 11.33
CA LEU A 212 -6.29 -2.74 12.71
C LEU A 212 -6.87 -1.66 13.62
N ASP A 213 -6.80 -0.39 13.21
CA ASP A 213 -7.18 0.79 14.00
C ASP A 213 -8.60 1.28 13.69
N VAL A 214 -9.48 0.37 13.26
CA VAL A 214 -10.89 0.67 13.05
C VAL A 214 -11.57 0.90 14.41
N THR A 215 -12.42 1.92 14.48
CA THR A 215 -13.11 2.33 15.72
C THR A 215 -14.62 2.08 15.60
N LEU A 216 -15.29 1.92 16.74
CA LEU A 216 -16.75 1.72 16.78
C LEU A 216 -17.52 2.83 16.06
N ASN A 217 -17.09 4.10 16.21
CA ASN A 217 -17.70 5.23 15.50
C ASN A 217 -17.62 5.05 13.98
N LYS A 218 -16.47 4.59 13.46
CA LYS A 218 -16.30 4.34 12.03
C LYS A 218 -17.26 3.25 11.57
N ILE A 219 -17.44 2.18 12.35
CA ILE A 219 -18.39 1.10 12.07
C ILE A 219 -19.84 1.60 12.00
N CYS A 220 -20.25 2.48 12.92
CA CYS A 220 -21.58 3.09 12.85
C CYS A 220 -21.80 3.85 11.52
N GLU A 221 -20.79 4.58 11.05
CA GLU A 221 -20.89 5.29 9.77
C GLU A 221 -20.95 4.33 8.55
N PHE A 222 -20.28 3.18 8.62
CA PHE A 222 -20.41 2.12 7.59
C PHE A 222 -21.85 1.53 7.58
N GLN A 223 -22.44 1.33 8.75
CA GLN A 223 -23.83 0.85 8.91
C GLN A 223 -24.86 1.83 8.36
N GLU A 224 -24.69 3.13 8.64
CA GLU A 224 -25.55 4.19 8.09
C GLU A 224 -25.55 4.17 6.55
N LYS A 225 -24.42 3.82 5.93
CA LYS A 225 -24.27 3.67 4.48
C LYS A 225 -24.65 2.28 3.95
N LYS A 226 -25.09 1.37 4.83
CA LYS A 226 -25.47 -0.03 4.53
C LYS A 226 -24.36 -0.84 3.84
N LEU A 227 -23.13 -0.65 4.30
CA LEU A 227 -21.95 -1.34 3.78
C LEU A 227 -21.55 -2.47 4.70
N ILE A 228 -21.20 -3.61 4.14
CA ILE A 228 -20.61 -4.71 4.92
C ILE A 228 -19.10 -4.57 4.88
N ILE A 229 -18.47 -4.38 6.04
CA ILE A 229 -17.03 -4.26 6.14
C ILE A 229 -16.40 -5.56 6.65
N TYR A 230 -15.37 -6.02 5.94
CA TYR A 230 -14.52 -7.14 6.29
C TYR A 230 -13.26 -6.62 6.97
N LEU A 231 -13.10 -6.99 8.24
CA LEU A 231 -12.03 -6.55 9.11
C LEU A 231 -11.09 -7.70 9.43
N PRO A 232 -9.79 -7.43 9.63
CA PRO A 232 -8.89 -8.43 10.18
C PRO A 232 -9.43 -8.96 11.51
N THR A 233 -9.22 -10.26 11.78
CA THR A 233 -9.86 -10.97 12.90
C THR A 233 -9.65 -10.26 14.24
N GLU A 234 -8.45 -9.72 14.49
CA GLU A 234 -8.12 -8.98 15.70
C GLU A 234 -8.93 -7.68 15.82
N SER A 235 -9.09 -6.95 14.72
CA SER A 235 -9.88 -5.72 14.68
C SER A 235 -11.37 -6.01 14.84
N TYR A 236 -11.86 -7.06 14.18
CA TYR A 236 -13.24 -7.53 14.33
C TYR A 236 -13.57 -7.88 15.80
N ASN A 237 -12.72 -8.69 16.44
CA ASN A 237 -12.93 -9.11 17.84
C ASN A 237 -12.97 -7.91 18.78
N LYS A 238 -12.03 -6.96 18.61
CA LYS A 238 -11.98 -5.72 19.39
C LYS A 238 -13.28 -4.92 19.26
N ILE A 239 -13.78 -4.71 18.05
CA ILE A 239 -15.05 -3.99 17.80
C ILE A 239 -16.23 -4.70 18.44
N VAL A 240 -16.31 -6.03 18.32
CA VAL A 240 -17.39 -6.83 18.91
C VAL A 240 -17.37 -6.73 20.43
N GLU A 241 -16.19 -6.79 21.07
CA GLU A 241 -16.04 -6.58 22.51
C GLU A 241 -16.46 -5.18 22.93
N GLU A 242 -15.93 -4.13 22.29
CA GLU A 242 -16.29 -2.73 22.57
C GLU A 242 -17.81 -2.46 22.46
N SER A 243 -18.51 -3.19 21.59
CA SER A 243 -19.95 -3.03 21.41
C SER A 243 -20.80 -3.63 22.53
N LYS A 244 -20.27 -4.63 23.26
CA LYS A 244 -20.97 -5.27 24.38
C LYS A 244 -21.04 -4.35 25.60
N ASP A 245 -20.09 -3.42 25.73
CA ASP A 245 -19.99 -2.46 26.83
C ASP A 245 -21.05 -1.34 26.77
N GLY A 246 -22.07 -1.47 25.91
CA GLY A 246 -23.38 -0.83 26.08
C GLY A 246 -23.51 0.63 25.61
N LYS A 247 -22.46 1.24 25.05
CA LYS A 247 -22.51 2.67 24.67
C LYS A 247 -23.09 2.94 23.28
N LYS A 248 -23.01 1.98 22.35
CA LYS A 248 -23.64 2.03 21.01
C LYS A 248 -23.90 0.61 20.50
N PRO A 249 -25.16 0.15 20.39
CA PRO A 249 -25.44 -1.16 19.78
C PRO A 249 -25.03 -1.13 18.31
N ILE A 250 -24.10 -1.99 17.92
CA ILE A 250 -23.78 -2.22 16.51
C ILE A 250 -24.62 -3.38 15.99
N ASN A 251 -25.18 -3.21 14.79
CA ASN A 251 -25.67 -4.36 14.05
C ASN A 251 -24.48 -5.14 13.47
N VAL A 252 -24.12 -6.23 14.14
CA VAL A 252 -23.03 -7.13 13.75
C VAL A 252 -23.20 -7.72 12.34
N SER A 253 -24.39 -7.63 11.72
CA SER A 253 -24.59 -8.09 10.33
C SER A 253 -23.80 -7.28 9.29
N TYR A 254 -23.34 -6.07 9.65
CA TYR A 254 -22.59 -5.18 8.76
C TYR A 254 -21.07 -5.23 9.00
N ILE A 255 -20.60 -6.04 9.94
CA ILE A 255 -19.18 -6.29 10.17
C ILE A 255 -18.91 -7.79 10.04
N ARG A 256 -17.83 -8.15 9.36
CA ARG A 256 -17.43 -9.55 9.16
C ARG A 256 -15.93 -9.71 9.42
N PRO A 257 -15.49 -10.84 9.96
CA PRO A 257 -14.07 -11.17 9.94
C PRO A 257 -13.63 -11.42 8.50
N LEU A 258 -12.41 -10.99 8.17
CA LEU A 258 -11.87 -11.02 6.81
C LEU A 258 -11.77 -12.44 6.25
N GLY A 259 -11.55 -13.43 7.11
CA GLY A 259 -11.54 -14.85 6.74
C GLY A 259 -12.88 -15.36 6.17
N GLU A 260 -14.01 -14.72 6.47
CA GLU A 260 -15.34 -15.13 5.99
C GLU A 260 -15.66 -14.66 4.57
N LEU A 261 -14.88 -13.74 3.99
CA LEU A 261 -15.15 -13.14 2.68
C LEU A 261 -15.39 -14.18 1.58
N VAL A 262 -14.55 -15.23 1.53
CA VAL A 262 -14.66 -16.29 0.51
C VAL A 262 -15.95 -17.08 0.66
N THR A 263 -16.37 -17.35 1.90
CA THR A 263 -17.60 -18.08 2.19
C THR A 263 -18.81 -17.26 1.75
N ASP A 264 -18.83 -15.98 2.09
CA ASP A 264 -19.93 -15.06 1.76
C ASP A 264 -20.08 -14.85 0.24
N LEU A 265 -18.96 -14.77 -0.49
CA LEU A 265 -18.99 -14.62 -1.96
C LEU A 265 -19.46 -15.87 -2.71
N LYS A 266 -19.53 -17.03 -2.06
CA LYS A 266 -20.04 -18.28 -2.65
C LYS A 266 -21.55 -18.48 -2.46
N ASN A 267 -22.19 -17.67 -1.62
CA ASN A 267 -23.60 -17.79 -1.22
C ASN A 267 -24.51 -16.76 -1.90
#